data_AF-A0A6N6LGA0-F1
#
_entry.id   AF-A0A6N6LGA0-F1
#
_cell.length_a   1.000
_cell.length_b   1.000
_cell.length_c   1.000
_cell.angle_alpha   90.00
_cell.angle_beta   90.00
_cell.angle_gamma   90.00
#
_symmetry.space_group_name_H-M   'P 1'
#
loop_
_entity.id
_entity.type
_entity.pdbx_description
1 polymer ?
#
loop_
_entity_poly.entity_id
_entity_poly.type
_entity_poly.pdbx_seq_one_letter_code
_entity_poly.pdbx_strand_id
1 'polypeptide(L)'
;MNFEDTVYVKTELGDARAKQPRSISSHELRATLLLIDGRITVREMKRRFGSSLAIDPAVSELLREGLIQAKAAPAVVPVDHDAPDDAELDAAAPDDTIPLPDDRPAEAPAQPEAADALAESDLAEARVEPVVVAEALPVVADDPSSMQEPVLNAKPADVPPPTLEVRPRLGDSTRGGLIAVGFFVERLWKGFLPALAVVLVGVLIVGAFLLPERYRGDIEAGMTAYLGTPARFGGVRVAFAGGGALQLRDVRVDALPSLRAEQVYLIPDWAASIRAVDWRFHVRITDLQGAPSALARLLAAPSRPEMVSETTLERVSVAVAGEQWGELSGVIAQGEQGAMASLRDALGGVSVTASHDGEALRIDAVAVDRLLPVFPQIPVNTLQIVGRLSDDAFDISSFGAAALDGKLSGAARLTWGEGARIAADVSLAQINVERLLNRLGAGGRIGGSLSGNFVLEGIAAHPSEIRVASVLDGRFELSNGVLGGMDFGAAMRERGGGKIQGGETRFELLAGAVTRKDGGVEIQVSRLDAGALNARGSVQVGALEALSGQMSTVVGAGARRVRLPVDVGGSLAAPTLEARLPPASVVPTSAAPEAADDTPEAGSTSVSLEVPVAPGTLQ
;
A
#
# COMPACT_ATOMS: atom_id res chain seq x y z
N MET A 1 -7.27 36.33 -8.58
CA MET A 1 -7.37 34.85 -8.67
C MET A 1 -7.37 34.31 -7.26
N ASN A 2 -8.38 33.51 -6.89
CA ASN A 2 -8.37 32.83 -5.59
C ASN A 2 -7.24 31.79 -5.57
N PHE A 3 -6.33 31.90 -4.60
CA PHE A 3 -5.19 31.00 -4.44
C PHE A 3 -5.61 29.52 -4.42
N GLU A 4 -6.73 29.22 -3.75
CA GLU A 4 -7.22 27.85 -3.60
C GLU A 4 -7.82 27.26 -4.89
N ASP A 5 -8.37 28.09 -5.78
CA ASP A 5 -9.01 27.66 -7.03
C ASP A 5 -8.04 27.65 -8.22
N THR A 6 -6.78 28.03 -8.00
CA THR A 6 -5.80 28.14 -9.07
C THR A 6 -5.14 26.78 -9.33
N VAL A 7 -5.05 26.42 -10.60
CA VAL A 7 -4.26 25.26 -11.06
C VAL A 7 -2.85 25.73 -11.35
N TYR A 8 -1.86 25.07 -10.74
CA TYR A 8 -0.45 25.35 -10.96
C TYR A 8 0.18 24.31 -11.89
N VAL A 9 1.12 24.74 -12.72
CA VAL A 9 1.93 23.87 -13.60
C VAL A 9 3.41 24.03 -13.25
N LYS A 10 4.20 22.97 -13.42
CA LYS A 10 5.65 23.02 -13.21
C LYS A 10 6.31 23.84 -14.31
N THR A 11 7.27 24.67 -13.93
CA THR A 11 8.16 25.33 -14.90
C THR A 11 9.22 24.36 -15.39
N GLU A 12 9.97 24.70 -16.44
CA GLU A 12 11.11 23.88 -16.91
C GLU A 12 12.14 23.62 -15.80
N LEU A 13 12.31 24.61 -14.91
CA LEU A 13 13.17 24.51 -13.72
C LEU A 13 12.58 23.55 -12.68
N GLY A 14 11.27 23.63 -12.43
CA GLY A 14 10.53 22.71 -11.57
C GLY A 14 10.63 21.26 -12.03
N ASP A 15 10.52 21.02 -13.34
CA ASP A 15 10.58 19.68 -13.93
C ASP A 15 11.98 19.07 -13.87
N ALA A 16 13.02 19.90 -14.04
CA ALA A 16 14.41 19.47 -13.87
C ALA A 16 14.73 19.11 -12.40
N ARG A 17 14.24 19.90 -11.43
CA ARG A 17 14.44 19.61 -10.00
C ARG A 17 13.61 18.42 -9.49
N ALA A 18 12.42 18.21 -10.03
CA ALA A 18 11.61 17.03 -9.72
C ALA A 18 12.32 15.72 -10.10
N LYS A 19 13.14 15.73 -11.16
CA LYS A 19 13.96 14.58 -11.60
C LYS A 19 15.23 14.37 -10.75
N GLN A 20 15.61 15.33 -9.91
CA GLN A 20 16.81 15.27 -9.08
C GLN A 20 16.45 15.39 -7.59
N PRO A 21 16.15 14.26 -6.91
CA PRO A 21 15.56 14.25 -5.58
C PRO A 21 16.44 14.81 -4.44
N ARG A 22 17.71 15.10 -4.71
CA ARG A 22 18.68 15.71 -3.79
C ARG A 22 18.84 17.23 -3.96
N SER A 23 18.16 17.85 -4.94
CA SER A 23 18.29 19.28 -5.24
C SER A 23 17.34 20.18 -4.42
N ILE A 24 16.39 19.59 -3.69
CA ILE A 24 15.41 20.30 -2.84
C ILE A 24 15.65 19.84 -1.40
N SER A 25 15.96 20.78 -0.51
CA SER A 25 16.35 20.51 0.88
C SER A 25 15.17 20.07 1.76
N SER A 26 13.97 20.55 1.47
CA SER A 26 12.75 20.19 2.22
C SER A 26 12.01 19.03 1.56
N HIS A 27 11.73 18.02 2.38
CA HIS A 27 10.90 16.88 2.00
C HIS A 27 9.50 17.31 1.54
N GLU A 28 8.91 18.29 2.22
CA GLU A 28 7.55 18.79 1.96
C GLU A 28 7.45 19.54 0.63
N LEU A 29 8.45 20.37 0.30
CA LEU A 29 8.52 21.07 -0.99
C LEU A 29 8.65 20.08 -2.16
N ARG A 30 9.48 19.06 -1.98
CA ARG A 30 9.67 18.01 -2.99
C ARG A 30 8.39 17.22 -3.23
N ALA A 31 7.71 16.81 -2.16
CA ALA A 31 6.47 16.05 -2.26
C ALA A 31 5.33 16.89 -2.88
N THR A 32 5.23 18.17 -2.51
CA THR A 32 4.27 19.11 -3.13
C THR A 32 4.57 19.35 -4.62
N LEU A 33 5.85 19.52 -4.98
CA LEU A 33 6.27 19.70 -6.38
C LEU A 33 6.00 18.46 -7.24
N LEU A 34 6.13 17.25 -6.68
CA LEU A 34 5.79 16.01 -7.39
C LEU A 34 4.30 15.92 -7.68
N LEU A 35 3.46 16.39 -6.75
CA LEU A 35 2.01 16.32 -6.81
C LEU A 35 1.37 17.31 -7.81
N ILE A 36 2.05 18.43 -8.12
CA ILE A 36 1.54 19.46 -9.04
C ILE A 36 1.61 18.94 -10.49
N ASP A 37 0.48 18.46 -11.01
CA ASP A 37 0.39 17.83 -12.33
C ASP A 37 -0.26 18.72 -13.41
N GLY A 38 -0.65 19.95 -13.05
CA GLY A 38 -1.35 20.87 -13.96
C GLY A 38 -2.84 20.57 -14.17
N ARG A 39 -3.43 19.67 -13.37
CA ARG A 39 -4.83 19.24 -13.47
C ARG A 39 -5.65 19.50 -12.21
N ILE A 40 -5.03 19.43 -11.04
CA ILE A 40 -5.71 19.64 -9.75
C ILE A 40 -5.51 21.06 -9.20
N THR A 41 -6.53 21.59 -8.51
CA THR A 41 -6.46 22.88 -7.81
C THR A 41 -5.82 22.72 -6.43
N VAL A 42 -5.36 23.82 -5.84
CA VAL A 42 -4.82 23.81 -4.46
C VAL A 42 -5.87 23.35 -3.45
N ARG A 43 -7.14 23.73 -3.62
CA ARG A 43 -8.26 23.25 -2.78
C ARG A 43 -8.38 21.73 -2.82
N GLU A 44 -8.26 21.13 -4.00
CA GLU A 44 -8.33 19.68 -4.17
C GLU A 44 -7.10 18.98 -3.57
N MET A 45 -5.92 19.59 -3.69
CA MET A 45 -4.70 19.12 -3.02
C MET A 45 -4.82 19.16 -1.49
N LYS A 46 -5.39 20.24 -0.93
CA LYS A 46 -5.66 20.34 0.53
C LYS A 46 -6.65 19.29 0.99
N ARG A 47 -7.73 19.06 0.22
CA ARG A 47 -8.72 18.03 0.54
C ARG A 47 -8.13 16.62 0.57
N ARG A 48 -7.22 16.31 -0.36
CA ARG A 48 -6.63 14.97 -0.49
C ARG A 48 -5.38 14.74 0.36
N PHE A 49 -4.58 15.78 0.59
CA PHE A 49 -3.24 15.66 1.16
C PHE A 49 -2.95 16.61 2.34
N GLY A 50 -3.89 17.49 2.69
CA GLY A 50 -3.70 18.53 3.71
C GLY A 50 -3.49 18.02 5.14
N SER A 51 -3.81 16.75 5.42
CA SER A 51 -3.48 16.08 6.69
C SER A 51 -2.04 15.55 6.75
N SER A 52 -1.35 15.51 5.61
CA SER A 52 -0.01 14.90 5.46
C SER A 52 1.08 15.87 4.99
N LEU A 53 0.70 16.95 4.30
CA LEU A 53 1.59 18.00 3.81
C LEU A 53 1.00 19.37 4.10
N ALA A 54 1.86 20.32 4.49
CA ALA A 54 1.51 21.72 4.59
C ALA A 54 1.46 22.36 3.18
N ILE A 55 0.35 22.12 2.45
CA ILE A 55 0.19 22.51 1.04
C ILE A 55 0.30 24.03 0.83
N ASP A 56 -0.32 24.85 1.68
CA ASP A 56 -0.32 26.31 1.53
C ASP A 56 1.10 26.93 1.61
N PRO A 57 1.90 26.65 2.65
CA PRO A 57 3.27 27.16 2.70
C PRO A 57 4.17 26.54 1.63
N ALA A 58 3.97 25.26 1.28
CA ALA A 58 4.79 24.61 0.27
C ALA A 58 4.52 25.16 -1.15
N VAL A 59 3.26 25.39 -1.53
CA VAL A 59 2.91 26.00 -2.83
C VAL A 59 3.41 27.45 -2.90
N SER A 60 3.29 28.21 -1.81
CA SER A 60 3.79 29.59 -1.75
C SER A 60 5.30 29.67 -1.93
N GLU A 61 6.03 28.74 -1.30
CA GLU A 61 7.48 28.64 -1.40
C GLU A 61 7.95 28.17 -2.79
N LEU A 62 7.25 27.20 -3.40
CA LEU A 62 7.52 26.76 -4.77
C LEU A 62 7.27 27.86 -5.82
N LEU A 63 6.28 28.73 -5.58
CA LEU A 63 6.04 29.92 -6.40
C LEU A 63 7.17 30.94 -6.24
N ARG A 64 7.63 31.16 -5.00
CA ARG A 64 8.74 32.06 -4.68
C ARG A 64 10.06 31.61 -5.31
N GLU A 65 10.29 30.30 -5.37
CA GLU A 65 11.44 29.69 -6.05
C GLU A 65 11.29 29.61 -7.59
N GLY A 66 10.13 29.96 -8.15
CA GLY A 66 9.87 29.90 -9.59
C GLY A 66 9.78 28.47 -10.14
N LEU A 67 9.56 27.47 -9.29
CA LEU A 67 9.46 26.05 -9.68
C LEU A 67 8.08 25.72 -10.25
N ILE A 68 7.07 26.52 -9.94
CA ILE A 68 5.70 26.38 -10.43
C ILE A 68 5.15 27.75 -10.83
N GLN A 69 4.18 27.76 -11.73
CA GLN A 69 3.50 28.97 -12.17
C GLN A 69 1.99 28.73 -12.30
N ALA A 70 1.19 29.77 -12.10
CA ALA A 70 -0.26 29.69 -12.29
C ALA A 70 -0.57 29.42 -13.77
N LYS A 71 -1.44 28.46 -14.04
CA LYS A 71 -1.92 28.18 -15.39
C LYS A 71 -2.86 29.31 -15.82
N ALA A 72 -2.38 30.23 -16.65
CA ALA A 72 -3.23 31.26 -17.22
C ALA A 72 -4.38 30.62 -18.01
N ALA A 73 -5.61 31.10 -17.78
CA ALA A 73 -6.75 30.75 -18.62
C ALA A 73 -6.43 31.12 -20.08
N PRO A 74 -6.81 30.30 -21.08
CA PRO A 74 -6.56 30.64 -22.47
C PRO A 74 -7.25 31.97 -22.79
N ALA A 75 -6.46 32.95 -23.21
CA ALA A 75 -6.97 34.16 -23.83
C ALA A 75 -7.75 33.75 -25.07
N VAL A 76 -9.04 34.06 -25.09
CA VAL A 76 -9.89 33.96 -26.27
C VAL A 76 -9.30 34.88 -27.31
N VAL A 77 -8.67 34.32 -28.35
CA VAL A 77 -8.36 35.03 -29.58
C VAL A 77 -9.69 35.09 -30.35
N PRO A 78 -10.27 36.28 -30.58
CA PRO A 78 -11.45 36.39 -31.42
C PRO A 78 -11.03 36.10 -32.86
N VAL A 79 -11.53 35.00 -33.41
CA VAL A 79 -11.49 34.77 -34.85
C VAL A 79 -12.75 35.41 -35.41
N ASP A 80 -12.61 36.64 -35.89
CA ASP A 80 -13.57 37.24 -36.82
C ASP A 80 -13.52 36.44 -38.12
N HIS A 81 -14.63 35.82 -38.51
CA HIS A 81 -14.93 35.47 -39.89
C HIS A 81 -16.39 35.82 -40.16
N ASP A 82 -16.60 37.02 -40.72
CA ASP A 82 -17.76 37.33 -41.54
C ASP A 82 -17.76 36.43 -42.79
N ALA A 83 -18.96 35.98 -43.17
CA ALA A 83 -19.31 35.16 -44.34
C ALA A 83 -19.09 35.94 -45.68
N PRO A 84 -19.31 35.40 -46.92
CA PRO A 84 -20.42 34.50 -47.30
C PRO A 84 -20.20 33.45 -48.45
N ASP A 85 -21.21 32.57 -48.52
CA ASP A 85 -21.88 31.94 -49.67
C ASP A 85 -21.24 30.93 -50.66
N ASP A 86 -22.11 29.94 -50.97
CA ASP A 86 -22.29 29.10 -52.17
C ASP A 86 -21.38 27.88 -52.46
N ALA A 87 -21.97 26.67 -52.35
CA ALA A 87 -22.27 25.74 -53.47
C ALA A 87 -22.32 24.24 -53.08
N GLU A 88 -23.53 23.67 -53.18
CA GLU A 88 -23.94 22.37 -53.78
C GLU A 88 -23.28 20.99 -53.48
N LEU A 89 -24.20 20.02 -53.22
CA LEU A 89 -24.22 18.59 -53.61
C LEU A 89 -23.28 17.62 -52.85
N ASP A 90 -23.64 16.40 -52.42
CA ASP A 90 -24.79 15.53 -52.63
C ASP A 90 -24.74 14.34 -51.62
N ALA A 91 -25.77 13.49 -51.63
CA ALA A 91 -25.84 12.08 -51.15
C ALA A 91 -26.55 11.77 -49.81
N ALA A 92 -27.88 11.67 -49.91
CA ALA A 92 -28.72 10.50 -49.61
C ALA A 92 -28.35 9.54 -48.44
N ALA A 93 -29.26 9.48 -47.46
CA ALA A 93 -29.55 8.32 -46.59
C ALA A 93 -30.29 7.21 -47.38
N PRO A 94 -30.47 5.95 -46.90
CA PRO A 94 -31.27 5.60 -45.70
C PRO A 94 -30.65 4.37 -44.93
N ASP A 95 -31.19 3.72 -43.89
CA ASP A 95 -32.53 3.60 -43.33
C ASP A 95 -32.47 2.95 -41.92
N ASP A 96 -33.47 3.29 -41.10
CA ASP A 96 -34.25 2.51 -40.13
C ASP A 96 -33.68 1.72 -38.91
N THR A 97 -33.85 2.32 -37.72
CA THR A 97 -34.86 2.04 -36.64
C THR A 97 -35.39 0.59 -36.46
N ILE A 98 -35.67 -0.03 -35.29
CA ILE A 98 -36.35 0.31 -33.99
C ILE A 98 -36.13 -0.86 -32.95
N PRO A 99 -36.80 -1.01 -31.76
CA PRO A 99 -37.05 -0.17 -30.55
C PRO A 99 -36.67 -0.86 -29.21
N LEU A 100 -36.67 -0.10 -28.10
CA LEU A 100 -36.85 -0.60 -26.73
C LEU A 100 -38.30 -0.33 -26.26
N PRO A 101 -38.97 -1.22 -25.50
CA PRO A 101 -40.31 -0.98 -24.99
C PRO A 101 -40.31 -0.26 -23.64
N ASP A 102 -41.27 0.66 -23.53
CA ASP A 102 -41.63 1.49 -22.38
C ASP A 102 -42.81 0.83 -21.66
N ASP A 103 -42.81 0.83 -20.32
CA ASP A 103 -44.03 0.59 -19.53
C ASP A 103 -43.93 1.33 -18.18
N ARG A 104 -44.70 2.41 -18.08
CA ARG A 104 -45.16 3.02 -16.81
C ARG A 104 -46.67 2.84 -16.71
N PRO A 105 -47.23 2.84 -15.49
CA PRO A 105 -48.01 4.02 -15.04
C PRO A 105 -47.69 4.40 -13.58
N ALA A 106 -47.36 5.66 -13.25
CA ALA A 106 -48.24 6.81 -12.97
C ALA A 106 -48.99 6.73 -11.62
N GLU A 107 -48.66 7.60 -10.65
CA GLU A 107 -49.60 8.51 -9.97
C GLU A 107 -48.88 9.55 -9.07
N ALA A 108 -49.28 10.81 -9.18
CA ALA A 108 -48.99 11.92 -8.27
C ALA A 108 -50.33 12.46 -7.72
N PRO A 109 -50.33 13.26 -6.63
CA PRO A 109 -50.52 14.68 -6.88
C PRO A 109 -49.72 15.63 -5.97
N ALA A 110 -49.74 16.90 -6.36
CA ALA A 110 -48.86 17.98 -5.95
C ALA A 110 -49.46 18.97 -4.92
N GLN A 111 -48.53 19.63 -4.19
CA GLN A 111 -48.48 21.07 -3.83
C GLN A 111 -49.40 21.62 -2.70
N PRO A 112 -49.03 22.74 -2.00
CA PRO A 112 -48.45 23.96 -2.57
C PRO A 112 -47.33 24.71 -1.81
N GLU A 113 -46.74 25.65 -2.55
CA GLU A 113 -45.87 26.77 -2.15
C GLU A 113 -46.51 27.72 -1.12
N ALA A 114 -45.65 28.42 -0.36
CA ALA A 114 -45.90 29.80 0.06
C ALA A 114 -44.55 30.55 0.15
N ALA A 115 -44.44 31.59 -0.67
CA ALA A 115 -43.42 32.63 -0.64
C ALA A 115 -44.02 33.92 -0.07
N ASP A 116 -43.22 34.63 0.72
CA ASP A 116 -43.09 36.10 0.81
C ASP A 116 -42.16 36.38 2.02
N ALA A 117 -41.24 37.33 2.12
CA ALA A 117 -40.61 38.36 1.29
C ALA A 117 -40.15 39.47 2.28
N LEU A 118 -39.20 40.32 1.86
CA LEU A 118 -38.79 41.61 2.42
C LEU A 118 -37.67 41.59 3.49
N ALA A 119 -36.45 41.98 3.13
CA ALA A 119 -36.07 43.40 2.95
C ALA A 119 -34.53 43.58 2.97
N GLU A 120 -33.99 44.02 1.85
CA GLU A 120 -32.70 44.70 1.76
C GLU A 120 -32.81 46.11 2.36
N SER A 121 -31.75 46.59 3.00
CA SER A 121 -31.48 48.03 3.14
C SER A 121 -29.99 48.27 3.34
N ASP A 122 -29.40 48.84 2.30
CA ASP A 122 -28.16 49.60 2.29
C ASP A 122 -28.12 50.66 3.41
N LEU A 123 -26.93 50.98 3.91
CA LEU A 123 -26.53 52.35 4.22
C LEU A 123 -24.99 52.46 4.29
N ALA A 124 -24.48 53.31 3.41
CA ALA A 124 -23.08 53.67 3.22
C ALA A 124 -22.56 54.67 4.27
N GLU A 125 -21.24 54.66 4.41
CA GLU A 125 -20.28 55.77 4.60
C GLU A 125 -20.70 57.03 5.40
N ALA A 126 -19.92 57.34 6.45
CA ALA A 126 -18.98 58.47 6.43
C ALA A 126 -18.18 58.64 7.75
N ARG A 127 -16.85 58.52 7.62
CA ARG A 127 -15.82 59.52 7.98
C ARG A 127 -15.68 59.99 9.44
N VAL A 128 -14.54 59.64 10.08
CA VAL A 128 -13.51 60.57 10.62
C VAL A 128 -12.13 59.85 10.72
N GLU A 129 -11.15 60.33 9.96
CA GLU A 129 -9.67 60.13 10.05
C GLU A 129 -9.03 61.14 11.05
N PRO A 130 -7.69 61.24 11.32
CA PRO A 130 -6.51 60.44 10.88
C PRO A 130 -5.43 60.18 11.99
N VAL A 131 -4.26 59.64 11.52
CA VAL A 131 -2.83 59.89 11.89
C VAL A 131 -2.11 58.60 12.36
N VAL A 132 -1.45 57.82 11.47
CA VAL A 132 -0.08 57.97 10.86
C VAL A 132 1.01 57.63 11.91
N VAL A 133 1.89 56.62 11.78
CA VAL A 133 2.96 56.37 10.77
C VAL A 133 3.46 54.90 10.82
N ALA A 134 3.55 54.28 9.63
CA ALA A 134 4.63 53.49 9.00
C ALA A 134 5.60 52.61 9.83
N GLU A 135 6.21 51.54 9.33
CA GLU A 135 6.11 50.67 8.14
C GLU A 135 7.21 49.62 8.31
N ALA A 136 7.04 48.48 7.66
CA ALA A 136 7.98 47.37 7.56
C ALA A 136 9.33 47.83 6.96
N LEU A 137 10.43 47.10 7.11
CA LEU A 137 10.77 45.96 6.25
C LEU A 137 12.07 45.25 6.74
N PRO A 138 12.43 44.10 6.16
CA PRO A 138 13.39 43.14 6.71
C PRO A 138 14.68 42.96 5.88
N VAL A 139 15.51 42.01 6.34
CA VAL A 139 16.55 41.19 5.62
C VAL A 139 17.82 41.88 5.11
N VAL A 140 18.98 41.32 5.47
CA VAL A 140 20.03 40.72 4.59
C VAL A 140 21.25 40.35 5.45
N ALA A 141 21.79 39.15 5.23
CA ALA A 141 23.14 38.75 5.60
C ALA A 141 23.94 38.54 4.31
N ASP A 142 25.18 39.05 4.24
CA ASP A 142 26.29 38.44 3.49
C ASP A 142 27.67 38.99 3.95
N ASP A 143 28.68 38.13 3.84
CA ASP A 143 30.09 38.06 4.33
C ASP A 143 31.05 39.13 3.68
N PRO A 144 32.42 39.13 3.76
CA PRO A 144 33.45 38.59 4.69
C PRO A 144 34.63 39.58 5.05
N SER A 145 35.51 39.13 5.95
CA SER A 145 36.99 39.34 6.01
C SER A 145 37.62 40.75 6.14
N SER A 146 38.32 40.99 7.26
CA SER A 146 39.68 41.57 7.29
C SER A 146 40.42 41.24 8.59
N MET A 147 41.48 40.43 8.44
CA MET A 147 42.80 40.52 9.09
C MET A 147 42.98 40.41 10.61
N GLN A 148 43.67 39.31 10.95
CA GLN A 148 44.90 39.22 11.77
C GLN A 148 44.80 39.21 13.32
N GLU A 149 44.86 37.97 13.83
CA GLU A 149 45.76 37.46 14.88
C GLU A 149 47.11 38.23 15.09
N PRO A 150 47.91 37.98 16.16
CA PRO A 150 47.60 37.36 17.48
C PRO A 150 48.37 38.00 18.68
N VAL A 151 48.25 37.32 19.84
CA VAL A 151 49.25 37.09 20.92
C VAL A 151 49.37 38.01 22.17
N LEU A 152 49.14 37.34 23.31
CA LEU A 152 49.90 37.30 24.58
C LEU A 152 49.93 38.47 25.58
N ASN A 153 49.32 38.13 26.74
CA ASN A 153 49.91 38.12 28.08
C ASN A 153 50.26 39.41 28.86
N ALA A 154 49.82 39.31 30.12
CA ALA A 154 50.49 39.71 31.37
C ALA A 154 50.26 41.13 31.94
N LYS A 155 49.51 41.12 33.06
CA LYS A 155 49.63 41.97 34.27
C LYS A 155 51.08 41.86 34.84
N PRO A 156 51.72 42.80 35.62
CA PRO A 156 51.14 43.62 36.71
C PRO A 156 51.75 45.02 37.06
N ALA A 157 51.06 45.70 37.99
CA ALA A 157 51.50 46.61 39.10
C ALA A 157 52.19 47.98 38.82
N ASP A 158 51.66 49.07 39.43
CA ASP A 158 52.22 49.73 40.63
C ASP A 158 51.24 50.77 41.26
N VAL A 159 51.55 51.19 42.49
CA VAL A 159 50.74 51.67 43.66
C VAL A 159 50.81 53.24 43.84
N PRO A 160 50.27 53.97 44.87
CA PRO A 160 48.96 54.17 45.57
C PRO A 160 48.52 55.70 45.56
N PRO A 161 47.94 56.41 46.60
CA PRO A 161 47.05 56.17 47.78
C PRO A 161 45.81 57.17 47.76
N PRO A 162 45.06 57.57 48.84
CA PRO A 162 45.16 57.28 50.29
C PRO A 162 43.86 57.05 51.14
N THR A 163 44.10 56.46 52.32
CA THR A 163 43.56 56.65 53.70
C THR A 163 42.07 56.81 54.01
N LEU A 164 41.59 56.02 54.98
CA LEU A 164 40.78 56.49 56.13
C LEU A 164 41.01 55.58 57.36
N GLU A 165 40.88 56.19 58.53
CA GLU A 165 41.61 55.93 59.77
C GLU A 165 41.04 54.84 60.70
N VAL A 166 41.90 54.34 61.58
CA VAL A 166 41.59 53.49 62.74
C VAL A 166 41.99 54.23 64.02
N ARG A 167 41.16 54.21 65.08
CA ARG A 167 41.65 54.06 66.47
C ARG A 167 40.67 53.30 67.39
N PRO A 168 41.18 52.42 68.29
CA PRO A 168 40.42 51.66 69.28
C PRO A 168 40.55 52.23 70.71
N ARG A 169 39.71 51.75 71.65
CA ARG A 169 39.87 51.65 73.14
C ARG A 169 38.47 51.64 73.79
N LEU A 170 38.16 51.03 74.93
CA LEU A 170 38.79 50.16 75.93
C LEU A 170 37.64 49.89 76.92
N GLY A 171 37.45 48.70 77.50
CA GLY A 171 36.44 48.54 78.54
C GLY A 171 36.12 47.11 78.92
N ASP A 172 36.83 46.64 79.93
CA ASP A 172 36.80 45.31 80.53
C ASP A 172 35.48 44.92 81.21
N SER A 173 35.38 43.61 81.42
CA SER A 173 34.67 42.93 82.49
C SER A 173 33.16 42.68 82.32
N THR A 174 32.80 41.39 82.19
CA THR A 174 32.26 40.57 83.30
C THR A 174 31.27 39.51 82.79
N ARG A 175 31.52 38.24 83.14
CA ARG A 175 30.62 37.06 83.06
C ARG A 175 30.37 36.53 81.63
N GLY A 176 30.69 35.29 81.26
CA GLY A 176 30.58 34.06 82.03
C GLY A 176 29.35 33.29 81.52
N GLY A 177 29.55 32.27 80.70
CA GLY A 177 28.55 31.29 80.30
C GLY A 177 27.97 31.46 78.90
N LEU A 178 27.84 30.34 78.17
CA LEU A 178 27.17 30.17 76.86
C LEU A 178 28.03 30.28 75.59
N ILE A 179 29.21 29.64 75.57
CA ILE A 179 29.78 29.09 74.33
C ILE A 179 29.75 27.55 74.43
N ALA A 180 28.55 26.97 74.29
CA ALA A 180 28.39 25.52 74.15
C ALA A 180 27.12 25.08 73.40
N VAL A 181 26.36 26.01 72.79
CA VAL A 181 25.10 25.66 72.07
C VAL A 181 25.18 25.95 70.57
N GLY A 182 26.01 26.89 70.11
CA GLY A 182 26.10 27.25 68.68
C GLY A 182 26.77 26.19 67.78
N PHE A 183 27.77 25.46 68.29
CA PHE A 183 28.57 24.53 67.47
C PHE A 183 27.91 23.16 67.27
N PHE A 184 26.92 22.80 68.10
CA PHE A 184 26.22 21.51 68.00
C PHE A 184 25.04 21.56 67.01
N VAL A 185 24.40 22.72 66.87
CA VAL A 185 23.26 22.91 65.95
C VAL A 185 23.70 22.93 64.48
N GLU A 186 24.86 23.51 64.16
CA GLU A 186 25.35 23.58 62.78
C GLU A 186 25.89 22.23 62.26
N ARG A 187 26.42 21.40 63.15
CA ARG A 187 26.89 20.02 62.87
C ARG A 187 25.71 19.04 62.72
N LEU A 188 24.62 19.22 63.47
CA LEU A 188 23.39 18.45 63.27
C LEU A 188 22.74 18.78 61.93
N TRP A 189 22.63 20.06 61.56
CA TRP A 189 21.92 20.46 60.33
C TRP A 189 22.63 20.06 59.03
N LYS A 190 23.97 20.00 58.99
CA LYS A 190 24.73 19.57 57.80
C LYS A 190 24.67 18.05 57.54
N GLY A 191 24.33 17.23 58.54
CA GLY A 191 24.13 15.78 58.38
C GLY A 191 22.66 15.36 58.28
N PHE A 192 21.75 16.09 58.92
CA PHE A 192 20.33 15.75 58.97
C PHE A 192 19.56 16.18 57.73
N LEU A 193 19.92 17.29 57.07
CA LEU A 193 19.29 17.72 55.81
C LEU A 193 19.45 16.70 54.66
N PRO A 194 20.65 16.15 54.36
CA PRO A 194 20.78 15.14 53.32
C PRO A 194 20.10 13.83 53.71
N ALA A 195 20.11 13.44 54.98
CA ALA A 195 19.39 12.26 55.46
C ALA A 195 17.86 12.43 55.36
N LEU A 196 17.32 13.60 55.71
CA LEU A 196 15.91 13.95 55.56
C LEU A 196 15.51 14.05 54.09
N ALA A 197 16.38 14.59 53.22
CA ALA A 197 16.15 14.61 51.78
C ALA A 197 16.14 13.20 51.19
N VAL A 198 17.04 12.31 51.62
CA VAL A 198 17.05 10.89 51.20
C VAL A 198 15.84 10.13 51.73
N VAL A 199 15.40 10.40 52.97
CA VAL A 199 14.16 9.82 53.52
C VAL A 199 12.93 10.40 52.82
N LEU A 200 12.89 11.69 52.50
CA LEU A 200 11.80 12.32 51.78
C LEU A 200 11.73 11.82 50.34
N VAL A 201 12.86 11.69 49.65
CA VAL A 201 12.98 11.05 48.34
C VAL A 201 12.61 9.57 48.44
N GLY A 202 13.04 8.88 49.50
CA GLY A 202 12.64 7.51 49.81
C GLY A 202 11.13 7.38 50.00
N VAL A 203 10.50 8.29 50.73
CA VAL A 203 9.05 8.35 50.95
C VAL A 203 8.30 8.77 49.69
N LEU A 204 8.89 9.62 48.84
CA LEU A 204 8.34 9.97 47.53
C LEU A 204 8.43 8.78 46.55
N ILE A 205 9.53 8.04 46.57
CA ILE A 205 9.74 6.82 45.76
C ILE A 205 8.81 5.71 46.24
N VAL A 206 8.77 5.46 47.55
CA VAL A 206 7.89 4.48 48.20
C VAL A 206 6.42 4.90 48.01
N GLY A 207 6.10 6.18 48.11
CA GLY A 207 4.77 6.72 47.83
C GLY A 207 4.38 6.55 46.36
N ALA A 208 5.27 6.85 45.42
CA ALA A 208 5.06 6.64 43.99
C ALA A 208 4.91 5.15 43.59
N PHE A 209 5.41 4.22 44.41
CA PHE A 209 5.28 2.77 44.20
C PHE A 209 4.15 2.11 44.99
N LEU A 210 3.82 2.57 46.20
CA LEU A 210 2.85 1.93 47.10
C LEU A 210 1.48 2.63 47.14
N LEU A 211 1.38 3.95 46.92
CA LEU A 211 0.07 4.60 46.88
C LEU A 211 -0.82 4.09 45.73
N PRO A 212 -0.31 3.94 44.48
CA PRO A 212 -1.18 3.56 43.37
C PRO A 212 -1.86 2.20 43.57
N GLU A 213 -1.17 1.25 44.21
CA GLU A 213 -1.71 -0.10 44.47
C GLU A 213 -2.90 -0.11 45.45
N ARG A 214 -2.99 0.87 46.34
CA ARG A 214 -4.15 1.02 47.24
C ARG A 214 -5.43 1.39 46.48
N TYR A 215 -5.30 2.12 45.38
CA TYR A 215 -6.41 2.59 44.55
C TYR A 215 -6.69 1.64 43.37
N ARG A 216 -6.10 0.44 43.36
CA ARG A 216 -6.28 -0.55 42.30
C ARG A 216 -7.76 -0.80 41.99
N GLY A 217 -8.57 -1.08 43.02
CA GLY A 217 -10.00 -1.37 42.84
C GLY A 217 -10.78 -0.19 42.25
N ASP A 218 -10.45 1.04 42.63
CA ASP A 218 -11.09 2.25 42.10
C ASP A 218 -10.70 2.48 40.62
N ILE A 219 -9.44 2.22 40.27
CA ILE A 219 -8.94 2.30 38.88
C ILE A 219 -9.60 1.22 38.02
N GLU A 220 -9.68 -0.03 38.50
CA GLU A 220 -10.36 -1.13 37.80
C GLU A 220 -11.86 -0.83 37.61
N ALA A 221 -12.53 -0.28 38.63
CA ALA A 221 -13.91 0.15 38.53
C ALA A 221 -14.10 1.28 37.51
N GLY A 222 -13.18 2.26 37.48
CA GLY A 222 -13.18 3.35 36.49
C GLY A 222 -12.94 2.85 35.07
N MET A 223 -11.97 1.95 34.88
CA MET A 223 -11.72 1.30 33.58
C MET A 223 -12.92 0.48 33.13
N THR A 224 -13.54 -0.26 34.04
CA THR A 224 -14.76 -1.05 33.76
C THR A 224 -15.92 -0.15 33.37
N ALA A 225 -16.08 0.98 34.05
CA ALA A 225 -17.10 1.97 33.71
C ALA A 225 -16.84 2.65 32.35
N TYR A 226 -15.57 2.79 31.94
CA TYR A 226 -15.20 3.34 30.63
C TYR A 226 -15.39 2.33 29.49
N LEU A 227 -14.89 1.11 29.67
CA LEU A 227 -14.90 0.03 28.67
C LEU A 227 -16.26 -0.70 28.59
N GLY A 228 -17.16 -0.48 29.54
CA GLY A 228 -18.43 -1.19 29.67
C GLY A 228 -18.27 -2.69 30.00
N THR A 229 -17.06 -3.14 30.27
CA THR A 229 -16.70 -4.55 30.50
C THR A 229 -15.62 -4.64 31.58
N PRO A 230 -15.61 -5.69 32.42
CA PRO A 230 -14.63 -5.81 33.50
C PRO A 230 -13.19 -5.83 32.97
N ALA A 231 -12.35 -4.93 33.47
CA ALA A 231 -10.95 -4.83 33.10
C ALA A 231 -10.04 -5.00 34.32
N ARG A 232 -8.92 -5.71 34.15
CA ARG A 232 -7.95 -6.02 35.20
C ARG A 232 -6.54 -5.70 34.73
N PHE A 233 -5.65 -5.41 35.66
CA PHE A 233 -4.23 -5.20 35.36
C PHE A 233 -3.32 -5.87 36.40
N GLY A 234 -2.12 -6.27 35.98
CA GLY A 234 -1.17 -6.97 36.84
C GLY A 234 -0.51 -6.07 37.88
N GLY A 235 -0.25 -4.80 37.53
CA GLY A 235 0.32 -3.83 38.47
C GLY A 235 0.19 -2.39 37.99
N VAL A 236 0.27 -1.45 38.93
CA VAL A 236 0.18 -0.01 38.69
C VAL A 236 1.37 0.72 39.31
N ARG A 237 1.97 1.65 38.56
CA ARG A 237 3.04 2.52 39.08
C ARG A 237 2.96 3.91 38.51
N VAL A 238 3.49 4.89 39.23
CA VAL A 238 3.72 6.22 38.65
C VAL A 238 4.97 6.16 37.76
N ALA A 239 4.82 6.59 36.52
CA ALA A 239 5.92 6.76 35.57
C ALA A 239 6.14 8.25 35.33
N PHE A 240 7.39 8.72 35.42
CA PHE A 240 7.70 10.14 35.20
C PHE A 240 7.80 10.54 33.72
N ALA A 241 7.49 9.62 32.79
CA ALA A 241 7.37 9.95 31.38
C ALA A 241 6.18 10.92 31.17
N GLY A 242 6.41 12.06 30.50
CA GLY A 242 5.34 13.00 30.12
C GLY A 242 4.74 13.82 31.27
N GLY A 243 5.44 14.02 32.39
CA GLY A 243 4.98 14.91 33.47
C GLY A 243 4.16 14.22 34.57
N GLY A 244 4.35 12.91 34.77
CA GLY A 244 3.66 12.12 35.79
C GLY A 244 2.49 11.35 35.19
N ALA A 245 2.80 10.24 34.53
CA ALA A 245 1.84 9.31 33.97
C ALA A 245 1.54 8.16 34.94
N LEU A 246 0.31 7.66 34.90
CA LEU A 246 -0.01 6.38 35.54
C LEU A 246 0.28 5.25 34.55
N GLN A 247 1.17 4.33 34.91
CA GLN A 247 1.46 3.15 34.09
C GLN A 247 0.76 1.93 34.67
N LEU A 248 -0.09 1.32 33.85
CA LEU A 248 -0.71 0.02 34.08
C LEU A 248 0.08 -1.04 33.31
N ARG A 249 0.28 -2.20 33.91
CA ARG A 249 0.98 -3.35 33.30
C ARG A 249 0.05 -4.53 33.16
N ASP A 250 0.23 -5.30 32.10
CA ASP A 250 -0.48 -6.55 31.83
C ASP A 250 -2.01 -6.36 31.89
N VAL A 251 -2.50 -5.42 31.09
CA VAL A 251 -3.92 -5.05 31.05
C VAL A 251 -4.68 -6.10 30.24
N ARG A 252 -5.74 -6.64 30.86
CA ARG A 252 -6.65 -7.63 30.28
C ARG A 252 -8.10 -7.18 30.45
N VAL A 253 -8.93 -7.53 29.49
CA VAL A 253 -10.37 -7.25 29.54
C VAL A 253 -11.10 -8.60 29.54
N ASP A 254 -11.92 -8.86 30.56
CA ASP A 254 -12.55 -10.17 30.78
C ASP A 254 -13.47 -10.55 29.60
N ALA A 255 -14.13 -9.56 28.99
CA ALA A 255 -14.99 -9.75 27.82
C ALA A 255 -14.22 -10.01 26.51
N LEU A 256 -12.91 -9.74 26.49
CA LEU A 256 -12.02 -9.85 25.34
C LEU A 256 -10.75 -10.63 25.74
N PRO A 257 -10.86 -11.95 26.00
CA PRO A 257 -9.75 -12.75 26.51
C PRO A 257 -8.58 -12.84 25.54
N SER A 258 -8.82 -12.64 24.25
CA SER A 258 -7.81 -12.57 23.20
C SER A 258 -7.12 -11.21 23.11
N LEU A 259 -7.56 -10.18 23.85
CA LEU A 259 -6.94 -8.85 23.86
C LEU A 259 -5.99 -8.70 25.05
N ARG A 260 -4.76 -8.31 24.79
CA ARG A 260 -3.74 -8.07 25.80
C ARG A 260 -2.92 -6.83 25.44
N ALA A 261 -2.79 -5.91 26.39
CA ALA A 261 -1.82 -4.83 26.30
C ALA A 261 -0.74 -5.02 27.36
N GLU A 262 0.53 -4.98 26.96
CA GLU A 262 1.62 -5.09 27.94
C GLU A 262 1.64 -3.88 28.87
N GLN A 263 1.48 -2.67 28.31
CA GLN A 263 1.57 -1.44 29.07
C GLN A 263 0.54 -0.42 28.58
N VAL A 264 -0.12 0.26 29.53
CA VAL A 264 -1.01 1.39 29.26
C VAL A 264 -0.56 2.57 30.11
N TYR A 265 -0.29 3.69 29.48
CA TYR A 265 0.07 4.94 30.12
C TYR A 265 -1.11 5.91 30.05
N LEU A 266 -1.57 6.38 31.21
CA LEU A 266 -2.51 7.48 31.33
C LEU A 266 -1.72 8.74 31.64
N ILE A 267 -1.56 9.61 30.65
CA ILE A 267 -0.75 10.83 30.73
C ILE A 267 -1.72 12.02 30.89
N PRO A 268 -1.71 12.75 32.02
CA PRO A 268 -2.58 13.90 32.19
C PRO A 268 -2.30 14.99 31.15
N ASP A 269 -3.35 15.47 30.48
CA ASP A 269 -3.29 16.71 29.71
C ASP A 269 -3.56 17.88 30.67
N TRP A 270 -2.50 18.35 31.33
CA TRP A 270 -2.60 19.41 32.32
C TRP A 270 -3.25 20.69 31.77
N ALA A 271 -2.94 21.06 30.53
CA ALA A 271 -3.43 22.29 29.93
C ALA A 271 -4.92 22.20 29.59
N ALA A 272 -5.39 21.06 29.09
CA ALA A 272 -6.81 20.84 28.82
C ALA A 272 -7.60 20.60 30.11
N SER A 273 -7.01 19.90 31.09
CA SER A 273 -7.68 19.58 32.34
C SER A 273 -7.98 20.83 33.18
N ILE A 274 -6.99 21.73 33.30
CA ILE A 274 -7.16 23.00 34.02
C ILE A 274 -8.21 23.88 33.33
N ARG A 275 -8.23 23.92 31.99
CA ARG A 275 -9.18 24.72 31.21
C ARG A 275 -10.61 24.18 31.30
N ALA A 276 -10.77 22.86 31.28
CA ALA A 276 -12.07 22.20 31.38
C ALA A 276 -12.61 22.12 32.81
N VAL A 277 -11.75 22.36 33.82
CA VAL A 277 -12.05 22.07 35.23
C VAL A 277 -12.47 20.61 35.42
N ASP A 278 -11.90 19.71 34.62
CA ASP A 278 -12.15 18.28 34.62
C ASP A 278 -10.90 17.52 34.17
N TRP A 279 -10.77 16.25 34.51
CA TRP A 279 -9.57 15.47 34.20
C TRP A 279 -9.57 14.97 32.76
N ARG A 280 -8.52 15.33 32.00
CA ARG A 280 -8.27 14.85 30.64
C ARG A 280 -6.95 14.12 30.53
N PHE A 281 -6.95 13.05 29.74
CA PHE A 281 -5.80 12.18 29.58
C PHE A 281 -5.50 11.90 28.11
N HIS A 282 -4.20 11.85 27.79
CA HIS A 282 -3.69 11.12 26.64
C HIS A 282 -3.46 9.67 27.06
N VAL A 283 -4.05 8.75 26.31
CA VAL A 283 -3.88 7.31 26.54
C VAL A 283 -2.84 6.80 25.57
N ARG A 284 -1.79 6.17 26.08
CA ARG A 284 -0.80 5.50 25.24
C ARG A 284 -0.75 4.02 25.57
N ILE A 285 -1.06 3.19 24.59
CA ILE A 285 -1.09 1.73 24.71
C ILE A 285 0.13 1.17 23.98
N THR A 286 0.90 0.35 24.66
CA THR A 286 2.13 -0.24 24.13
C THR A 286 2.03 -1.76 24.12
N ASP A 287 2.47 -2.38 23.03
CA ASP A 287 2.41 -3.83 22.78
C ASP A 287 0.99 -4.38 22.89
N LEU A 288 0.07 -3.77 22.13
CA LEU A 288 -1.31 -4.24 22.02
C LEU A 288 -1.38 -5.43 21.07
N GLN A 289 -1.89 -6.55 21.56
CA GLN A 289 -2.03 -7.78 20.81
C GLN A 289 -3.45 -8.30 20.95
N GLY A 290 -4.05 -8.76 19.86
CA GLY A 290 -5.26 -9.56 19.98
C GLY A 290 -5.84 -10.07 18.68
N ALA A 291 -6.90 -10.86 18.82
CA ALA A 291 -7.66 -11.35 17.67
C ALA A 291 -8.37 -10.19 16.95
N PRO A 292 -8.62 -10.30 15.64
CA PRO A 292 -9.34 -9.31 14.85
C PRO A 292 -10.64 -8.83 15.51
N SER A 293 -11.47 -9.75 16.03
CA SER A 293 -12.75 -9.41 16.67
C SER A 293 -12.59 -8.59 17.94
N ALA A 294 -11.54 -8.85 18.73
CA ALA A 294 -11.30 -8.13 19.96
C ALA A 294 -10.82 -6.70 19.71
N LEU A 295 -10.00 -6.52 18.68
CA LEU A 295 -9.58 -5.20 18.21
C LEU A 295 -10.74 -4.43 17.56
N ALA A 296 -11.60 -5.11 16.79
CA ALA A 296 -12.80 -4.51 16.22
C ALA A 296 -13.74 -3.98 17.31
N ARG A 297 -13.97 -4.77 18.37
CA ARG A 297 -14.77 -4.35 19.53
C ARG A 297 -14.14 -3.18 20.29
N LEU A 298 -12.81 -3.11 20.38
CA LEU A 298 -12.11 -1.96 20.96
C LEU A 298 -12.35 -0.69 20.14
N LEU A 299 -12.36 -0.78 18.81
CA LEU A 299 -12.65 0.35 17.92
C LEU A 299 -14.15 0.70 17.85
N ALA A 300 -15.03 -0.27 18.10
CA ALA A 300 -16.47 -0.04 18.22
C ALA A 300 -16.89 0.54 19.58
N ALA A 301 -16.01 0.52 20.58
CA ALA A 301 -16.32 1.01 21.92
C ALA A 301 -16.66 2.51 21.87
N PRO A 302 -17.72 2.96 22.56
CA PRO A 302 -18.13 4.35 22.54
C PRO A 302 -17.03 5.24 23.09
N SER A 303 -16.64 6.26 22.32
CA SER A 303 -15.65 7.22 22.76
C SER A 303 -16.23 8.16 23.81
N ARG A 304 -15.50 8.37 24.92
CA ARG A 304 -15.78 9.48 25.85
C ARG A 304 -14.72 10.57 25.67
N PRO A 305 -14.87 11.45 24.65
CA PRO A 305 -13.89 12.50 24.33
C PRO A 305 -13.76 13.53 25.47
N GLU A 306 -14.72 13.56 26.40
CA GLU A 306 -14.67 14.42 27.58
C GLU A 306 -13.47 14.10 28.49
N MET A 307 -13.08 12.82 28.58
CA MET A 307 -12.04 12.32 29.49
C MET A 307 -10.76 11.87 28.76
N VAL A 308 -10.86 11.40 27.52
CA VAL A 308 -9.72 10.94 26.70
C VAL A 308 -9.55 11.85 25.49
N SER A 309 -8.46 12.62 25.48
CA SER A 309 -8.15 13.58 24.41
C SER A 309 -7.62 12.87 23.16
N GLU A 310 -6.70 11.92 23.34
CA GLU A 310 -6.03 11.21 22.25
C GLU A 310 -5.67 9.79 22.71
N THR A 311 -5.74 8.82 21.79
CA THR A 311 -5.25 7.47 22.03
C THR A 311 -4.14 7.14 21.04
N THR A 312 -2.92 6.99 21.55
CA THR A 312 -1.76 6.56 20.77
C THR A 312 -1.52 5.06 20.99
N LEU A 313 -1.23 4.36 19.91
CA LEU A 313 -0.91 2.95 19.89
C LEU A 313 0.57 2.79 19.49
N GLU A 314 1.32 2.00 20.24
CA GLU A 314 2.70 1.64 19.95
C GLU A 314 2.82 0.12 19.85
N ARG A 315 3.39 -0.38 18.75
CA ARG A 315 3.61 -1.82 18.49
C ARG A 315 2.34 -2.68 18.61
N VAL A 316 1.33 -2.34 17.81
CA VAL A 316 0.12 -3.13 17.65
C VAL A 316 0.39 -4.32 16.73
N SER A 317 -0.05 -5.50 17.15
CA SER A 317 -0.06 -6.70 16.33
C SER A 317 -1.42 -7.39 16.38
N VAL A 318 -1.77 -8.05 15.27
CA VAL A 318 -2.99 -8.83 15.16
C VAL A 318 -2.62 -10.31 15.19
N ALA A 319 -3.27 -11.08 16.05
CA ALA A 319 -3.08 -12.53 16.13
C ALA A 319 -3.98 -13.22 15.10
N VAL A 320 -3.37 -13.85 14.09
CA VAL A 320 -4.06 -14.49 12.95
C VAL A 320 -3.52 -15.90 12.77
N ALA A 321 -4.36 -16.93 12.85
CA ALA A 321 -3.97 -18.33 12.60
C ALA A 321 -2.72 -18.83 13.38
N GLY A 322 -2.50 -18.31 14.59
CA GLY A 322 -1.31 -18.62 15.41
C GLY A 322 -0.06 -17.80 15.06
N GLU A 323 -0.14 -16.90 14.07
CA GLU A 323 0.89 -15.93 13.71
C GLU A 323 0.56 -14.55 14.30
N GLN A 324 1.59 -13.72 14.45
CA GLN A 324 1.44 -12.30 14.78
C GLN A 324 1.75 -11.46 13.55
N TRP A 325 0.78 -10.66 13.12
CA TRP A 325 0.90 -9.83 11.94
C TRP A 325 1.04 -8.36 12.29
N GLY A 326 1.97 -7.71 11.61
CA GLY A 326 2.30 -6.30 11.80
C GLY A 326 3.18 -6.06 13.01
N GLU A 327 3.49 -4.79 13.20
CA GLU A 327 4.03 -4.20 14.43
C GLU A 327 3.90 -2.68 14.22
N LEU A 328 2.66 -2.22 14.27
CA LEU A 328 2.30 -0.90 13.77
C LEU A 328 2.06 0.07 14.93
N SER A 329 2.43 1.33 14.75
CA SER A 329 2.23 2.39 15.73
C SER A 329 1.49 3.55 15.09
N GLY A 330 0.69 4.27 15.86
CA GLY A 330 -0.10 5.37 15.34
C GLY A 330 -1.15 5.84 16.32
N VAL A 331 -2.26 6.34 15.81
CA VAL A 331 -3.28 7.01 16.64
C VAL A 331 -4.68 6.49 16.29
N ILE A 332 -5.56 6.53 17.28
CA ILE A 332 -6.98 6.32 17.08
C ILE A 332 -7.66 7.68 17.01
N ALA A 333 -8.23 8.00 15.86
CA ALA A 333 -9.11 9.14 15.68
C ALA A 333 -10.57 8.70 15.80
N GLN A 334 -11.42 9.59 16.29
CA GLN A 334 -12.87 9.36 16.32
C GLN A 334 -13.50 9.94 15.05
N GLY A 335 -14.36 9.15 14.40
CA GLY A 335 -15.17 9.59 13.25
C GLY A 335 -16.66 9.40 13.51
N GLU A 336 -17.50 9.93 12.62
CA GLU A 336 -18.97 9.81 12.71
C GLU A 336 -19.47 8.36 12.68
N GLN A 337 -18.66 7.44 12.14
CA GLN A 337 -18.95 6.01 12.02
C GLN A 337 -18.25 5.14 13.10
N GLY A 338 -17.62 5.76 14.10
CA GLY A 338 -16.85 5.09 15.16
C GLY A 338 -15.35 5.37 15.09
N ALA A 339 -14.58 4.68 15.93
CA ALA A 339 -13.14 4.90 16.01
C ALA A 339 -12.40 4.33 14.80
N MET A 340 -11.40 5.06 14.32
CA MET A 340 -10.53 4.68 13.21
C MET A 340 -9.07 4.76 13.66
N ALA A 341 -8.36 3.64 13.56
CA ALA A 341 -6.93 3.60 13.84
C ALA A 341 -6.14 3.88 12.55
N SER A 342 -5.27 4.89 12.59
CA SER A 342 -4.27 5.12 11.54
C SER A 342 -2.91 4.70 12.07
N LEU A 343 -2.38 3.64 11.50
CA LEU A 343 -1.21 2.91 11.97
C LEU A 343 -0.12 2.91 10.90
N ARG A 344 1.14 2.94 11.31
CA ARG A 344 2.32 2.90 10.44
C ARG A 344 3.37 1.98 11.01
N ASP A 345 4.17 1.35 10.17
CA ASP A 345 5.33 0.60 10.65
C ASP A 345 6.47 1.54 11.05
N ALA A 346 7.43 1.02 11.83
CA ALA A 346 8.57 1.79 12.30
C ALA A 346 9.45 2.36 11.17
N LEU A 347 9.43 1.73 9.99
CA LEU A 347 10.19 2.15 8.81
C LEU A 347 9.43 3.13 7.91
N GLY A 348 8.14 3.39 8.18
CA GLY A 348 7.26 4.27 7.40
C GLY A 348 6.87 3.73 6.02
N GLY A 349 7.22 2.49 5.69
CA GLY A 349 6.92 1.85 4.41
C GLY A 349 5.56 1.15 4.35
N VAL A 350 4.86 1.05 5.49
CA VAL A 350 3.51 0.48 5.58
C VAL A 350 2.62 1.45 6.35
N SER A 351 1.44 1.73 5.80
CA SER A 351 0.38 2.52 6.42
C SER A 351 -0.90 1.70 6.39
N VAL A 352 -1.56 1.57 7.53
CA VAL A 352 -2.81 0.82 7.67
C VAL A 352 -3.85 1.69 8.35
N THR A 353 -5.01 1.80 7.74
CA THR A 353 -6.21 2.34 8.35
C THR A 353 -7.12 1.19 8.73
N ALA A 354 -7.51 1.11 10.00
CA ALA A 354 -8.40 0.09 10.51
C ALA A 354 -9.64 0.71 11.16
N SER A 355 -10.81 0.16 10.85
CA SER A 355 -12.07 0.51 11.51
C SER A 355 -12.88 -0.74 11.81
N HIS A 356 -13.88 -0.62 12.68
CA HIS A 356 -14.76 -1.73 13.01
C HIS A 356 -15.78 -1.97 11.89
N ASP A 357 -16.14 -3.23 11.69
CA ASP A 357 -17.20 -3.69 10.79
C ASP A 357 -17.90 -4.90 11.44
N GLY A 358 -18.77 -4.61 12.42
CA GLY A 358 -19.33 -5.62 13.30
C GLY A 358 -18.24 -6.27 14.17
N GLU A 359 -18.06 -7.57 14.06
CA GLU A 359 -16.98 -8.32 14.74
C GLU A 359 -15.71 -8.46 13.89
N ALA A 360 -15.65 -7.82 12.73
CA ALA A 360 -14.48 -7.82 11.87
C ALA A 360 -13.81 -6.44 11.83
N LEU A 361 -12.54 -6.42 11.43
CA LEU A 361 -11.82 -5.19 11.11
C LEU A 361 -11.93 -4.91 9.62
N ARG A 362 -12.39 -3.72 9.25
CA ARG A 362 -12.19 -3.17 7.91
C ARG A 362 -10.79 -2.61 7.83
N ILE A 363 -10.02 -3.06 6.85
CA ILE A 363 -8.61 -2.75 6.65
C ILE A 363 -8.44 -2.06 5.30
N ASP A 364 -7.77 -0.91 5.29
CA ASP A 364 -7.21 -0.27 4.10
C ASP A 364 -5.70 -0.08 4.34
N ALA A 365 -4.90 -0.86 3.64
CA ALA A 365 -3.46 -0.92 3.83
C ALA A 365 -2.73 -0.51 2.55
N VAL A 366 -1.70 0.33 2.72
CA VAL A 366 -0.77 0.74 1.67
C VAL A 366 0.65 0.38 2.10
N ALA A 367 1.38 -0.30 1.24
CA ALA A 367 2.79 -0.62 1.44
C ALA A 367 3.62 -0.17 0.24
N VAL A 368 4.85 0.30 0.51
CA VAL A 368 5.80 0.79 -0.50
C VAL A 368 7.12 0.05 -0.34
N ASP A 369 7.69 -0.39 -1.47
CA ASP A 369 8.95 -1.13 -1.57
C ASP A 369 9.01 -2.35 -0.63
N ARG A 370 7.97 -3.20 -0.72
CA ARG A 370 7.82 -4.40 0.10
C ARG A 370 7.79 -5.68 -0.74
N LEU A 371 7.95 -6.81 -0.06
CA LEU A 371 7.64 -8.12 -0.62
C LEU A 371 6.18 -8.44 -0.32
N LEU A 372 5.52 -9.15 -1.23
CA LEU A 372 4.17 -9.63 -0.96
C LEU A 372 4.18 -10.61 0.23
N PRO A 373 3.21 -10.53 1.16
CA PRO A 373 3.10 -11.50 2.27
C PRO A 373 2.89 -12.93 1.76
N VAL A 374 2.18 -13.05 0.65
CA VAL A 374 1.98 -14.28 -0.12
C VAL A 374 2.79 -14.15 -1.40
N PHE A 375 3.64 -15.12 -1.74
CA PHE A 375 4.66 -15.01 -2.80
C PHE A 375 5.77 -13.97 -2.51
N PRO A 376 6.54 -14.12 -1.40
CA PRO A 376 7.57 -13.15 -1.01
C PRO A 376 8.70 -12.98 -2.04
N GLN A 377 8.80 -13.85 -3.03
CA GLN A 377 9.74 -13.71 -4.14
C GLN A 377 9.39 -12.60 -5.13
N ILE A 378 8.16 -12.05 -5.10
CA ILE A 378 7.71 -10.98 -5.99
C ILE A 378 7.86 -9.62 -5.29
N PRO A 379 8.84 -8.79 -5.69
CA PRO A 379 8.96 -7.43 -5.15
C PRO A 379 7.86 -6.53 -5.70
N VAL A 380 7.26 -5.73 -4.83
CA VAL A 380 6.28 -4.70 -5.19
C VAL A 380 6.80 -3.32 -4.85
N ASN A 381 6.66 -2.39 -5.79
CA ASN A 381 6.97 -0.97 -5.56
C ASN A 381 5.89 -0.31 -4.72
N THR A 382 4.63 -0.63 -4.99
CA THR A 382 3.47 -0.16 -4.23
C THR A 382 2.44 -1.27 -4.20
N LEU A 383 1.81 -1.46 -3.05
CA LEU A 383 0.74 -2.41 -2.81
C LEU A 383 -0.36 -1.70 -2.03
N GLN A 384 -1.59 -1.79 -2.52
CA GLN A 384 -2.79 -1.38 -1.81
C GLN A 384 -3.70 -2.59 -1.61
N ILE A 385 -4.26 -2.73 -0.42
CA ILE A 385 -5.17 -3.81 -0.04
C ILE A 385 -6.35 -3.20 0.70
N VAL A 386 -7.56 -3.54 0.26
CA VAL A 386 -8.81 -3.22 0.97
C VAL A 386 -9.54 -4.52 1.27
N GLY A 387 -9.86 -4.75 2.54
CA GLY A 387 -10.50 -5.99 2.94
C GLY A 387 -11.11 -5.97 4.32
N ARG A 388 -11.71 -7.10 4.69
CA ARG A 388 -12.35 -7.35 5.97
C ARG A 388 -11.67 -8.54 6.65
N LEU A 389 -11.08 -8.30 7.82
CA LEU A 389 -10.34 -9.27 8.60
C LEU A 389 -11.18 -9.74 9.79
N SER A 390 -11.56 -11.02 9.80
CA SER A 390 -12.24 -11.70 10.90
C SER A 390 -11.29 -12.69 11.58
N ASP A 391 -11.76 -13.37 12.63
CA ASP A 391 -10.95 -14.33 13.40
C ASP A 391 -10.59 -15.60 12.64
N ASP A 392 -11.24 -15.88 11.52
CA ASP A 392 -11.16 -17.11 10.70
C ASP A 392 -10.80 -16.85 9.22
N ALA A 393 -10.93 -15.61 8.76
CA ALA A 393 -10.71 -15.26 7.36
C ALA A 393 -10.23 -13.81 7.16
N PHE A 394 -9.53 -13.59 6.05
CA PHE A 394 -9.27 -12.28 5.49
C PHE A 394 -9.89 -12.20 4.09
N ASP A 395 -11.03 -11.50 4.01
CA ASP A 395 -11.73 -11.22 2.77
C ASP A 395 -11.14 -9.96 2.12
N ILE A 396 -10.27 -10.15 1.13
CA ILE A 396 -9.66 -9.06 0.37
C ILE A 396 -10.57 -8.72 -0.81
N SER A 397 -11.37 -7.68 -0.62
CA SER A 397 -12.29 -7.15 -1.64
C SER A 397 -11.55 -6.61 -2.87
N SER A 398 -10.39 -5.99 -2.65
CA SER A 398 -9.51 -5.55 -3.72
C SER A 398 -8.07 -5.48 -3.26
N PHE A 399 -7.15 -5.80 -4.18
CA PHE A 399 -5.75 -5.44 -4.07
C PHE A 399 -5.26 -4.89 -5.40
N GLY A 400 -4.25 -4.03 -5.33
CA GLY A 400 -3.56 -3.49 -6.49
C GLY A 400 -2.09 -3.31 -6.18
N ALA A 401 -1.20 -3.73 -7.07
CA ALA A 401 0.22 -3.51 -6.91
C ALA A 401 0.92 -3.16 -8.23
N ALA A 402 1.98 -2.37 -8.11
CA ALA A 402 2.95 -2.15 -9.17
C ALA A 402 4.14 -3.09 -8.93
N ALA A 403 4.41 -3.97 -9.90
CA ALA A 403 5.43 -5.00 -9.79
C ALA A 403 5.96 -5.38 -11.17
N LEU A 404 7.25 -5.72 -11.26
CA LEU A 404 7.86 -6.30 -12.46
C LEU A 404 7.58 -5.49 -13.74
N ASP A 405 7.66 -4.16 -13.64
CA ASP A 405 7.38 -3.16 -14.69
C ASP A 405 5.92 -3.09 -15.20
N GLY A 406 5.01 -3.78 -14.52
CA GLY A 406 3.58 -3.75 -14.83
C GLY A 406 2.73 -3.52 -13.59
N LYS A 407 1.45 -3.88 -13.72
CA LYS A 407 0.46 -3.81 -12.65
C LYS A 407 -0.20 -5.16 -12.46
N LEU A 408 -0.50 -5.49 -11.22
CA LEU A 408 -1.34 -6.61 -10.83
C LEU A 408 -2.49 -6.08 -9.97
N SER A 409 -3.66 -6.66 -10.12
CA SER A 409 -4.84 -6.30 -9.33
C SER A 409 -5.77 -7.48 -9.19
N GLY A 410 -6.66 -7.47 -8.22
CA GLY A 410 -7.56 -8.59 -8.04
C GLY A 410 -8.31 -8.57 -6.72
N ALA A 411 -8.88 -9.72 -6.38
CA ALA A 411 -9.51 -10.00 -5.10
C ALA A 411 -8.99 -11.34 -4.57
N ALA A 412 -9.02 -11.51 -3.25
CA ALA A 412 -8.57 -12.75 -2.64
C ALA A 412 -9.34 -13.07 -1.38
N ARG A 413 -9.38 -14.34 -1.03
CA ARG A 413 -9.91 -14.82 0.24
C ARG A 413 -8.89 -15.76 0.84
N LEU A 414 -8.39 -15.39 2.01
CA LEU A 414 -7.54 -16.24 2.84
C LEU A 414 -8.38 -16.74 4.01
N THR A 415 -8.41 -18.05 4.23
CA THR A 415 -9.14 -18.70 5.34
C THR A 415 -8.19 -19.57 6.13
N TRP A 416 -8.47 -19.72 7.42
CA TRP A 416 -7.67 -20.56 8.32
C TRP A 416 -8.55 -21.33 9.33
N GLY A 417 -7.99 -22.39 9.89
CA GLY A 417 -8.64 -23.27 10.86
C GLY A 417 -8.09 -24.69 10.76
N GLU A 418 -8.28 -25.32 9.60
CA GLU A 418 -7.64 -26.59 9.21
C GLU A 418 -6.55 -26.33 8.16
N GLY A 419 -5.52 -25.59 8.56
CA GLY A 419 -4.52 -25.04 7.66
C GLY A 419 -4.98 -23.77 6.95
N ALA A 420 -4.04 -23.05 6.34
CA ALA A 420 -4.30 -21.84 5.59
C ALA A 420 -4.65 -22.17 4.13
N ARG A 421 -5.75 -21.62 3.64
CA ARG A 421 -6.17 -21.74 2.23
C ARG A 421 -6.38 -20.36 1.63
N ILE A 422 -5.79 -20.13 0.46
CA ILE A 422 -6.01 -18.92 -0.32
C ILE A 422 -6.72 -19.26 -1.63
N ALA A 423 -7.69 -18.45 -2.00
CA ALA A 423 -8.26 -18.36 -3.34
C ALA A 423 -8.10 -16.91 -3.81
N ALA A 424 -7.60 -16.69 -5.02
CA ALA A 424 -7.37 -15.36 -5.55
C ALA A 424 -7.70 -15.25 -7.04
N ASP A 425 -8.43 -14.20 -7.39
CA ASP A 425 -8.63 -13.76 -8.76
C ASP A 425 -7.62 -12.64 -9.05
N VAL A 426 -6.79 -12.83 -10.07
CA VAL A 426 -5.66 -11.95 -10.37
C VAL A 426 -5.69 -11.52 -11.83
N SER A 427 -5.74 -10.21 -12.05
CA SER A 427 -5.51 -9.57 -13.34
C SER A 427 -4.10 -9.01 -13.41
N LEU A 428 -3.40 -9.33 -14.49
CA LEU A 428 -2.07 -8.82 -14.80
C LEU A 428 -2.16 -7.89 -16.00
N ALA A 429 -1.43 -6.78 -15.93
CA ALA A 429 -1.29 -5.82 -17.02
C ALA A 429 0.18 -5.47 -17.22
N GLN A 430 0.70 -5.83 -18.40
CA GLN A 430 2.06 -5.52 -18.85
C GLN A 430 3.20 -5.98 -17.92
N ILE A 431 3.03 -7.14 -17.28
CA ILE A 431 4.06 -7.73 -16.43
C ILE A 431 5.22 -8.24 -17.30
N ASN A 432 6.46 -7.90 -16.95
CA ASN A 432 7.62 -8.46 -17.63
C ASN A 432 7.79 -9.95 -17.28
N VAL A 433 7.47 -10.84 -18.24
CA VAL A 433 7.41 -12.28 -17.99
C VAL A 433 8.79 -12.89 -17.68
N GLU A 434 9.85 -12.37 -18.29
CA GLU A 434 11.22 -12.86 -18.06
C GLU A 434 11.63 -12.62 -16.60
N ARG A 435 11.40 -11.42 -16.07
CA ARG A 435 11.63 -11.12 -14.65
C ARG A 435 10.72 -11.92 -13.73
N LEU A 436 9.45 -12.12 -14.10
CA LEU A 436 8.53 -12.96 -13.33
C LEU A 436 9.06 -14.39 -13.18
N LEU A 437 9.43 -15.03 -14.28
CA LEU A 437 9.91 -16.41 -14.27
C LEU A 437 11.23 -16.55 -13.51
N ASN A 438 12.15 -15.60 -13.68
CA ASN A 438 13.40 -15.56 -12.92
C ASN A 438 13.14 -15.47 -11.40
N ARG A 439 12.13 -14.70 -10.96
CA ARG A 439 11.75 -14.63 -9.53
C ARG A 439 11.08 -15.90 -9.02
N LEU A 440 10.36 -16.61 -9.89
CA LEU A 440 9.75 -17.91 -9.57
C LEU A 440 10.74 -19.08 -9.66
N GLY A 441 11.98 -18.83 -10.09
CA GLY A 441 13.00 -19.86 -10.25
C GLY A 441 12.78 -20.78 -11.46
N ALA A 442 11.96 -20.37 -12.43
CA ALA A 442 11.71 -21.12 -13.65
C ALA A 442 12.75 -20.77 -14.74
N GLY A 443 13.39 -21.79 -15.33
CA GLY A 443 14.39 -21.62 -16.39
C GLY A 443 13.85 -21.24 -17.78
N GLY A 444 12.62 -20.71 -17.84
CA GLY A 444 11.90 -20.43 -19.08
C GLY A 444 12.57 -19.33 -19.91
N ARG A 445 12.91 -19.66 -21.16
CA ARG A 445 13.46 -18.70 -22.13
C ARG A 445 12.35 -17.95 -22.87
N ILE A 446 11.46 -17.29 -22.13
CA ILE A 446 10.39 -16.47 -22.72
C ILE A 446 10.49 -15.03 -22.25
N GLY A 447 10.46 -14.11 -23.21
CA GLY A 447 10.44 -12.67 -22.97
C GLY A 447 9.18 -12.02 -23.55
N GLY A 448 8.85 -10.83 -23.06
CA GLY A 448 7.69 -10.06 -23.51
C GLY A 448 6.90 -9.46 -22.35
N SER A 449 5.81 -8.79 -22.72
CA SER A 449 4.89 -8.12 -21.80
C SER A 449 3.60 -8.93 -21.64
N LEU A 450 3.41 -9.52 -20.45
CA LEU A 450 2.32 -10.41 -20.08
C LEU A 450 1.12 -9.62 -19.53
N SER A 451 -0.06 -9.87 -20.10
CA SER A 451 -1.35 -9.45 -19.55
C SER A 451 -2.29 -10.65 -19.50
N GLY A 452 -3.27 -10.66 -18.59
CA GLY A 452 -4.15 -11.82 -18.45
C GLY A 452 -4.96 -11.83 -17.17
N ASN A 453 -5.85 -12.81 -17.07
CA ASN A 453 -6.65 -13.06 -15.87
C ASN A 453 -6.43 -14.49 -15.42
N PHE A 454 -6.21 -14.67 -14.12
CA PHE A 454 -5.83 -15.93 -13.51
C PHE A 454 -6.62 -16.16 -12.23
N VAL A 455 -7.00 -17.40 -11.99
CA VAL A 455 -7.54 -17.90 -10.74
C VAL A 455 -6.47 -18.78 -10.10
N LEU A 456 -6.12 -18.46 -8.85
CA LEU A 456 -5.07 -19.11 -8.09
C LEU A 456 -5.66 -19.72 -6.83
N GLU A 457 -5.25 -20.94 -6.51
CA GLU A 457 -5.53 -21.55 -5.22
C GLU A 457 -4.25 -22.10 -4.58
N GLY A 458 -4.15 -22.01 -3.26
CA GLY A 458 -3.02 -22.50 -2.50
C GLY A 458 -3.42 -22.96 -1.12
N ILE A 459 -2.67 -23.95 -0.61
CA ILE A 459 -2.87 -24.52 0.72
C ILE A 459 -1.50 -24.61 1.41
N ALA A 460 -1.44 -24.22 2.68
CA ALA A 460 -0.26 -24.36 3.53
C ALA A 460 -0.66 -24.59 4.99
N ALA A 461 0.30 -24.87 5.88
CA ALA A 461 0.02 -24.98 7.31
C ALA A 461 -0.34 -23.60 7.90
N HIS A 462 0.43 -22.57 7.53
CA HIS A 462 0.22 -21.19 7.94
C HIS A 462 0.14 -20.25 6.73
N PRO A 463 -0.54 -19.09 6.84
CA PRO A 463 -0.66 -18.16 5.72
C PRO A 463 0.68 -17.70 5.12
N SER A 464 1.69 -17.45 5.96
CA SER A 464 3.02 -16.99 5.53
C SER A 464 3.80 -18.03 4.71
N GLU A 465 3.37 -19.29 4.76
CA GLU A 465 4.03 -20.41 4.06
C GLU A 465 3.49 -20.63 2.64
N ILE A 466 2.46 -19.90 2.21
CA ILE A 466 1.91 -20.00 0.87
C ILE A 466 2.87 -19.33 -0.13
N ARG A 467 3.68 -20.14 -0.82
CA ARG A 467 4.72 -19.68 -1.77
C ARG A 467 4.38 -19.89 -3.24
N VAL A 468 3.57 -20.89 -3.55
CA VAL A 468 3.24 -21.32 -4.92
C VAL A 468 1.77 -21.72 -4.97
N ALA A 469 1.08 -21.33 -6.04
CA ALA A 469 -0.28 -21.79 -6.28
C ALA A 469 -0.27 -23.29 -6.63
N SER A 470 -1.06 -24.07 -5.90
CA SER A 470 -1.27 -25.50 -6.16
C SER A 470 -2.15 -25.72 -7.39
N VAL A 471 -3.11 -24.81 -7.58
CA VAL A 471 -3.95 -24.71 -8.77
C VAL A 471 -3.77 -23.33 -9.39
N LEU A 472 -3.59 -23.29 -10.70
CA LEU A 472 -3.58 -22.06 -11.50
C LEU A 472 -4.42 -22.34 -12.74
N ASP A 473 -5.39 -21.48 -13.03
CA ASP A 473 -6.14 -21.47 -14.28
C ASP A 473 -6.16 -20.04 -14.79
N GLY A 474 -5.99 -19.82 -16.10
CA GLY A 474 -6.14 -18.47 -16.62
C GLY A 474 -5.87 -18.33 -18.09
N ARG A 475 -6.20 -17.15 -18.60
CA ARG A 475 -5.88 -16.73 -19.97
C ARG A 475 -4.79 -15.69 -19.94
N PHE A 476 -3.89 -15.79 -20.90
CA PHE A 476 -2.77 -14.89 -21.02
C PHE A 476 -2.63 -14.35 -22.44
N GLU A 477 -1.99 -13.20 -22.52
CA GLU A 477 -1.53 -12.54 -23.73
C GLU A 477 -0.14 -12.00 -23.47
N LEU A 478 0.84 -12.43 -24.26
CA LEU A 478 2.17 -11.85 -24.29
C LEU A 478 2.31 -11.03 -25.56
N SER A 479 2.79 -9.81 -25.42
CA SER A 479 3.08 -8.91 -26.54
C SER A 479 4.56 -8.62 -26.67
N ASN A 480 5.01 -8.38 -27.90
CA ASN A 480 6.37 -7.93 -28.24
C ASN A 480 7.46 -8.76 -27.56
N GLY A 481 7.45 -10.07 -27.81
CA GLY A 481 8.22 -11.03 -27.06
C GLY A 481 9.16 -11.88 -27.89
N VAL A 482 9.84 -12.78 -27.19
CA VAL A 482 10.76 -13.74 -27.80
C VAL A 482 10.62 -15.10 -27.13
N LEU A 483 10.55 -16.14 -27.95
CA LEU A 483 10.64 -17.55 -27.55
C LEU A 483 12.07 -18.02 -27.80
N GLY A 484 12.90 -18.00 -26.76
CA GLY A 484 14.29 -18.45 -26.81
C GLY A 484 14.41 -19.97 -26.82
N GLY A 485 15.37 -20.48 -27.58
CA GLY A 485 15.59 -21.91 -27.79
C GLY A 485 14.62 -22.56 -28.80
N MET A 486 13.60 -21.82 -29.25
CA MET A 486 12.56 -22.31 -30.17
C MET A 486 12.54 -21.46 -31.44
N ASP A 487 13.20 -21.91 -32.51
CA ASP A 487 13.11 -21.31 -33.85
C ASP A 487 12.12 -22.09 -34.74
N PHE A 488 10.86 -21.66 -34.73
CA PHE A 488 9.82 -22.27 -35.58
C PHE A 488 10.06 -22.01 -37.08
N GLY A 489 10.74 -20.92 -37.43
CA GLY A 489 11.10 -20.62 -38.81
C GLY A 489 12.15 -21.58 -39.36
N ALA A 490 13.17 -21.93 -38.56
CA ALA A 490 14.14 -22.97 -38.89
C ALA A 490 13.48 -24.35 -39.00
N ALA A 491 12.66 -24.74 -38.02
CA ALA A 491 11.96 -26.02 -38.06
C ALA A 491 11.11 -26.21 -39.33
N MET A 492 10.43 -25.15 -39.77
CA MET A 492 9.64 -25.16 -41.02
C MET A 492 10.50 -25.20 -42.29
N ARG A 493 11.75 -24.70 -42.25
CA ARG A 493 12.70 -24.78 -43.37
C ARG A 493 13.35 -26.16 -43.50
N GLU A 494 13.65 -26.82 -42.37
CA GLU A 494 14.21 -28.17 -42.35
C GLU A 494 13.24 -29.22 -42.92
N ARG A 495 11.93 -28.97 -42.89
CA ARG A 495 10.85 -29.82 -43.43
C ARG A 495 11.04 -31.32 -43.14
N GLY A 496 11.29 -31.67 -41.88
CA GLY A 496 11.50 -33.07 -41.46
C GLY A 496 12.94 -33.56 -41.54
N GLY A 497 13.91 -32.66 -41.76
CA GLY A 497 15.34 -32.97 -41.79
C GLY A 497 15.99 -33.27 -40.42
N GLY A 498 15.26 -33.14 -39.31
CA GLY A 498 15.75 -33.48 -37.98
C GLY A 498 15.23 -32.57 -36.86
N LYS A 499 15.78 -32.75 -35.67
CA LYS A 499 15.47 -31.95 -34.48
C LYS A 499 16.30 -30.66 -34.46
N ILE A 500 15.62 -29.53 -34.33
CA ILE A 500 16.22 -28.21 -34.13
C ILE A 500 16.34 -27.95 -32.65
N GLN A 501 17.52 -27.54 -32.19
CA GLN A 501 17.76 -27.14 -30.81
C GLN A 501 18.42 -25.76 -30.79
N GLY A 502 17.82 -24.80 -30.10
CA GLY A 502 18.33 -23.43 -30.04
C GLY A 502 17.63 -22.46 -30.99
N GLY A 503 18.22 -21.27 -31.15
CA GLY A 503 17.64 -20.17 -31.91
C GLY A 503 16.58 -19.38 -31.12
N GLU A 504 15.83 -18.54 -31.81
CA GLU A 504 14.77 -17.73 -31.20
C GLU A 504 13.65 -17.44 -32.20
N THR A 505 12.41 -17.38 -31.72
CA THR A 505 11.27 -16.86 -32.49
C THR A 505 10.80 -15.57 -31.84
N ARG A 506 11.00 -14.43 -32.51
CA ARG A 506 10.37 -13.16 -32.12
C ARG A 506 8.91 -13.17 -32.52
N PHE A 507 8.05 -12.65 -31.65
CA PHE A 507 6.61 -12.62 -31.89
C PHE A 507 6.01 -11.27 -31.48
N GLU A 508 4.97 -10.88 -32.19
CA GLU A 508 4.17 -9.69 -31.86
C GLU A 508 3.14 -10.05 -30.79
N LEU A 509 2.53 -11.24 -30.90
CA LEU A 509 1.47 -11.72 -30.02
C LEU A 509 1.61 -13.21 -29.75
N LEU A 510 1.50 -13.61 -28.48
CA LEU A 510 1.32 -15.00 -28.05
C LEU A 510 0.18 -15.05 -27.03
N ALA A 511 -0.95 -15.62 -27.41
CA ALA A 511 -2.14 -15.73 -26.59
C ALA A 511 -2.54 -17.18 -26.36
N GLY A 512 -3.13 -17.45 -25.19
CA GLY A 512 -3.50 -18.79 -24.80
C GLY A 512 -4.16 -18.90 -23.44
N ALA A 513 -4.31 -20.14 -22.99
CA ALA A 513 -4.71 -20.49 -21.64
C ALA A 513 -3.61 -21.31 -20.97
N VAL A 514 -3.46 -21.15 -19.67
CA VAL A 514 -2.55 -21.93 -18.83
C VAL A 514 -3.34 -22.58 -17.71
N THR A 515 -3.07 -23.86 -17.48
CA THR A 515 -3.61 -24.60 -16.37
C THR A 515 -2.49 -25.31 -15.63
N ARG A 516 -2.58 -25.37 -14.30
CA ARG A 516 -1.71 -26.15 -13.44
C ARG A 516 -2.57 -26.94 -12.50
N LYS A 517 -2.31 -28.24 -12.45
CA LYS A 517 -2.89 -29.17 -11.49
C LYS A 517 -1.89 -30.27 -11.20
N ASP A 518 -1.82 -30.74 -9.96
CA ASP A 518 -1.02 -31.90 -9.56
C ASP A 518 0.48 -31.83 -9.96
N GLY A 519 1.04 -30.61 -10.05
CA GLY A 519 2.45 -30.37 -10.36
C GLY A 519 2.81 -30.28 -11.86
N GLY A 520 1.88 -30.57 -12.77
CA GLY A 520 2.05 -30.35 -14.22
C GLY A 520 1.51 -28.98 -14.65
N VAL A 521 2.12 -28.38 -15.69
CA VAL A 521 1.62 -27.15 -16.33
C VAL A 521 1.24 -27.45 -17.76
N GLU A 522 0.01 -27.15 -18.15
CA GLU A 522 -0.46 -27.25 -19.53
C GLU A 522 -0.72 -25.85 -20.08
N ILE A 523 -0.26 -25.62 -21.30
CA ILE A 523 -0.33 -24.35 -22.01
C ILE A 523 -1.02 -24.61 -23.34
N GLN A 524 -2.24 -24.11 -23.48
CA GLN A 524 -2.98 -24.12 -24.73
C GLN A 524 -2.72 -22.81 -25.48
N VAL A 525 -1.92 -22.87 -26.54
CA VAL A 525 -1.64 -21.71 -27.40
C VAL A 525 -2.76 -21.56 -28.42
N SER A 526 -3.56 -20.51 -28.29
CA SER A 526 -4.64 -20.20 -29.22
C SER A 526 -4.13 -19.43 -30.45
N ARG A 527 -3.11 -18.59 -30.24
CA ARG A 527 -2.49 -17.76 -31.29
C ARG A 527 -1.05 -17.43 -30.95
N LEU A 528 -0.15 -17.63 -31.91
CA LEU A 528 1.22 -17.14 -31.91
C LEU A 528 1.44 -16.44 -33.26
N ASP A 529 1.63 -15.12 -33.24
CA ASP A 529 1.84 -14.30 -34.43
C ASP A 529 3.29 -13.79 -34.46
N ALA A 530 4.04 -14.23 -35.46
CA ALA A 530 5.46 -13.94 -35.66
C ALA A 530 5.70 -13.50 -37.12
N GLY A 531 5.09 -12.36 -37.49
CA GLY A 531 5.18 -11.80 -38.84
C GLY A 531 4.51 -12.68 -39.89
N ALA A 532 5.30 -13.37 -40.72
CA ALA A 532 4.80 -14.30 -41.74
C ALA A 532 4.48 -15.71 -41.20
N LEU A 533 4.73 -15.95 -39.92
CA LEU A 533 4.50 -17.21 -39.23
C LEU A 533 3.35 -17.06 -38.24
N ASN A 534 2.39 -18.00 -38.29
CA ASN A 534 1.33 -18.13 -37.31
C ASN A 534 1.32 -19.54 -36.75
N ALA A 535 1.13 -19.73 -35.45
CA ALA A 535 1.01 -21.05 -34.85
C ALA A 535 -0.09 -21.13 -33.78
N ARG A 536 -0.55 -22.36 -33.53
CA ARG A 536 -1.51 -22.70 -32.47
C ARG A 536 -1.31 -24.15 -32.05
N GLY A 537 -1.59 -24.51 -30.81
CA GLY A 537 -1.35 -25.87 -30.33
C GLY A 537 -1.40 -25.99 -28.83
N SER A 538 -0.82 -27.08 -28.32
CA SER A 538 -0.72 -27.34 -26.89
C SER A 538 0.72 -27.72 -26.54
N VAL A 539 1.16 -27.26 -25.37
CA VAL A 539 2.47 -27.54 -24.81
C VAL A 539 2.28 -27.86 -23.34
N GLN A 540 2.91 -28.93 -22.88
CA GLN A 540 2.88 -29.38 -21.50
C GLN A 540 4.30 -29.33 -20.93
N VAL A 541 4.40 -28.86 -19.70
CA VAL A 541 5.61 -28.88 -18.88
C VAL A 541 5.37 -29.88 -17.75
N GLY A 542 6.03 -31.02 -17.84
CA GLY A 542 5.96 -32.11 -16.87
C GLY A 542 6.98 -31.99 -15.75
N ALA A 543 7.19 -33.10 -15.03
CA ALA A 543 8.22 -33.18 -13.99
C ALA A 543 9.62 -32.88 -14.56
N LEU A 544 10.50 -32.31 -13.72
CA LEU A 544 11.87 -31.91 -14.10
C LEU A 544 11.94 -30.97 -15.31
N GLU A 545 10.91 -30.14 -15.51
CA GLU A 545 10.81 -29.20 -16.62
C GLU A 545 10.84 -29.87 -18.02
N ALA A 546 10.42 -31.12 -18.12
CA ALA A 546 10.29 -31.82 -19.40
C ALA A 546 9.22 -31.15 -20.26
N LEU A 547 9.56 -30.84 -21.51
CA LEU A 547 8.68 -30.16 -22.46
C LEU A 547 8.15 -31.15 -23.47
N SER A 548 6.84 -31.15 -23.69
CA SER A 548 6.19 -31.98 -24.72
C SER A 548 4.97 -31.26 -25.29
N GLY A 549 4.77 -31.30 -26.61
CA GLY A 549 3.62 -30.66 -27.20
C GLY A 549 3.59 -30.77 -28.71
N GLN A 550 2.53 -30.24 -29.30
CA GLN A 550 2.37 -30.15 -30.75
C GLN A 550 1.77 -28.81 -31.14
N MET A 551 2.40 -28.18 -32.13
CA MET A 551 2.02 -26.89 -32.69
C MET A 551 1.67 -27.06 -34.17
N SER A 552 0.51 -26.57 -34.58
CA SER A 552 0.15 -26.39 -36.00
C SER A 552 0.69 -25.05 -36.46
N THR A 553 1.76 -25.08 -37.25
CA THR A 553 2.45 -23.88 -37.74
C THR A 553 2.08 -23.62 -39.19
N VAL A 554 1.78 -22.37 -39.51
CA VAL A 554 1.47 -21.88 -40.85
C VAL A 554 2.47 -20.78 -41.20
N VAL A 555 3.20 -20.96 -42.29
CA VAL A 555 4.16 -19.95 -42.79
C VAL A 555 3.73 -19.50 -44.19
N GLY A 556 3.71 -18.19 -44.41
CA GLY A 556 3.56 -17.58 -45.73
C GLY A 556 2.67 -16.35 -45.75
N ALA A 557 2.85 -15.51 -46.77
CA ALA A 557 2.06 -14.31 -47.02
C ALA A 557 1.05 -14.54 -48.16
N GLY A 558 -0.19 -14.05 -47.99
CA GLY A 558 -1.23 -14.13 -49.01
C GLY A 558 -1.65 -15.56 -49.36
N ALA A 559 -1.66 -15.90 -50.66
CA ALA A 559 -2.17 -17.19 -51.16
C ALA A 559 -1.20 -18.38 -51.00
N ARG A 560 0.09 -18.14 -50.71
CA ARG A 560 1.10 -19.21 -50.56
C ARG A 560 1.36 -19.52 -49.09
N ARG A 561 0.42 -20.24 -48.46
CA ARG A 561 0.53 -20.68 -47.07
C ARG A 561 0.87 -22.16 -47.00
N VAL A 562 1.89 -22.50 -46.22
CA VAL A 562 2.31 -23.88 -45.96
C VAL A 562 2.02 -24.18 -44.49
N ARG A 563 1.27 -25.25 -44.23
CA ARG A 563 0.93 -25.70 -42.87
C ARG A 563 1.64 -27.02 -42.57
N LEU A 564 2.46 -27.06 -41.52
CA LEU A 564 3.06 -28.29 -41.00
C LEU A 564 2.82 -28.38 -39.49
N PRO A 565 2.57 -29.60 -38.95
CA PRO A 565 2.72 -29.86 -37.53
C PRO A 565 4.19 -29.80 -37.12
N VAL A 566 4.47 -29.17 -35.98
CA VAL A 566 5.78 -29.09 -35.34
C VAL A 566 5.63 -29.65 -33.94
N ASP A 567 6.41 -30.69 -33.64
CA ASP A 567 6.49 -31.22 -32.29
C ASP A 567 7.44 -30.39 -31.45
N VAL A 568 7.04 -30.16 -30.21
CA VAL A 568 7.83 -29.46 -29.20
C VAL A 568 8.27 -30.51 -28.18
N GLY A 569 9.57 -30.58 -27.90
CA GLY A 569 10.17 -31.58 -27.02
C GLY A 569 11.33 -31.03 -26.19
N GLY A 570 12.00 -31.91 -25.45
CA GLY A 570 13.22 -31.59 -24.70
C GLY A 570 12.94 -31.13 -23.27
N SER A 571 13.65 -30.09 -22.82
CA SER A 571 13.44 -29.47 -21.50
C SER A 571 13.22 -27.98 -21.64
N LEU A 572 12.64 -27.32 -20.63
CA LEU A 572 12.41 -25.88 -20.65
C LEU A 572 13.71 -25.07 -20.86
N ALA A 573 14.84 -25.56 -20.33
CA ALA A 573 16.16 -24.95 -20.51
C ALA A 573 16.76 -25.18 -21.91
N ALA A 574 16.41 -26.29 -22.54
CA ALA A 574 16.94 -26.75 -23.84
C ALA A 574 15.81 -27.39 -24.69
N PRO A 575 14.88 -26.57 -25.23
CA PRO A 575 13.77 -27.06 -26.02
C PRO A 575 14.23 -27.54 -27.40
N THR A 576 13.48 -28.49 -27.97
CA THR A 576 13.72 -29.02 -29.32
C THR A 576 12.45 -28.94 -30.16
N LEU A 577 12.60 -28.61 -31.45
CA LEU A 577 11.51 -28.55 -32.42
C LEU A 577 11.73 -29.54 -33.57
N GLU A 578 10.68 -30.24 -33.98
CA GLU A 578 10.74 -31.17 -35.11
C GLU A 578 9.50 -31.01 -36.00
N ALA A 579 9.68 -30.53 -37.23
CA ALA A 579 8.56 -30.42 -38.17
C ALA A 579 8.25 -31.79 -38.79
N ARG A 580 7.02 -32.27 -38.63
CA ARG A 580 6.58 -33.51 -39.26
C ARG A 580 6.00 -33.21 -40.65
N LEU A 581 6.50 -33.95 -41.64
CA LEU A 581 5.88 -33.97 -42.96
C LEU A 581 4.49 -34.60 -42.84
N PRO A 582 3.46 -34.06 -43.52
CA PRO A 582 2.18 -34.74 -43.63
C PRO A 582 2.42 -36.16 -44.20
N PRO A 583 1.73 -37.20 -43.71
CA PRO A 583 1.80 -38.50 -44.35
C PRO A 583 1.48 -38.33 -45.83
N ALA A 584 2.31 -38.92 -46.70
CA ALA A 584 2.10 -38.84 -48.14
C ALA A 584 0.66 -39.29 -48.43
N SER A 585 -0.15 -38.39 -48.99
CA SER A 585 -1.49 -38.74 -49.45
C SER A 585 -1.34 -39.91 -50.41
N VAL A 586 -1.77 -41.10 -49.98
CA VAL A 586 -1.93 -42.24 -50.88
C VAL A 586 -3.07 -41.82 -51.80
N VAL A 587 -2.73 -41.20 -52.93
CA VAL A 587 -3.68 -40.98 -54.01
C VAL A 587 -4.10 -42.39 -54.43
N PRO A 588 -5.38 -42.79 -54.28
CA PRO A 588 -5.81 -44.04 -54.89
C PRO A 588 -5.55 -43.87 -56.39
N THR A 589 -4.64 -44.67 -56.92
CA THR A 589 -4.48 -44.84 -58.36
C THR A 589 -5.84 -45.25 -58.90
N SER A 590 -6.58 -44.28 -59.46
CA SER A 590 -7.78 -44.54 -60.23
C SER A 590 -7.37 -45.42 -61.40
N ALA A 591 -7.79 -46.68 -61.35
CA ALA A 591 -7.69 -47.61 -62.45
C ALA A 591 -8.38 -47.02 -63.69
N ALA A 592 -7.77 -47.25 -64.84
CA ALA A 592 -8.32 -47.00 -66.17
C ALA A 592 -9.52 -47.95 -66.44
N PRO A 593 -10.38 -47.64 -67.43
CA PRO A 593 -11.75 -48.13 -67.48
C PRO A 593 -11.84 -49.53 -68.10
N GLU A 594 -12.59 -50.42 -67.46
CA GLU A 594 -13.02 -51.68 -68.06
C GLU A 594 -14.49 -51.56 -68.47
N ALA A 595 -14.71 -51.76 -69.76
CA ALA A 595 -16.03 -51.76 -70.38
C ALA A 595 -16.80 -53.03 -70.01
N ALA A 596 -18.11 -52.89 -70.03
CA ALA A 596 -19.15 -53.88 -69.80
C ALA A 596 -18.91 -55.26 -70.43
N ASP A 597 -19.29 -56.32 -69.71
CA ASP A 597 -20.28 -57.27 -70.23
C ASP A 597 -20.95 -58.11 -69.13
N ASP A 598 -22.10 -58.66 -69.50
CA ASP A 598 -23.26 -59.20 -68.79
C ASP A 598 -23.14 -60.23 -67.64
N THR A 599 -24.10 -60.09 -66.72
CA THR A 599 -24.74 -61.06 -65.78
C THR A 599 -25.38 -62.30 -66.49
N PRO A 600 -25.96 -63.34 -65.81
CA PRO A 600 -25.99 -63.73 -64.38
C PRO A 600 -25.89 -65.27 -64.07
N GLU A 601 -26.08 -65.59 -62.78
CA GLU A 601 -26.55 -66.87 -62.18
C GLU A 601 -25.60 -68.08 -62.04
N ALA A 602 -25.26 -68.43 -60.80
CA ALA A 602 -25.96 -69.46 -60.01
C ALA A 602 -25.21 -69.73 -58.70
N GLY A 603 -25.95 -69.87 -57.60
CA GLY A 603 -25.44 -69.83 -56.24
C GLY A 603 -24.73 -71.10 -55.74
N SER A 604 -24.01 -70.93 -54.64
CA SER A 604 -24.08 -71.86 -53.52
C SER A 604 -23.51 -71.21 -52.26
N THR A 605 -24.30 -71.33 -51.21
CA THR A 605 -24.08 -70.92 -49.83
C THR A 605 -23.12 -71.88 -49.11
N SER A 606 -22.18 -71.35 -48.33
CA SER A 606 -21.66 -71.96 -47.09
C SER A 606 -20.83 -70.90 -46.35
N VAL A 607 -21.42 -70.25 -45.33
CA VAL A 607 -21.36 -70.56 -43.89
C VAL A 607 -20.05 -70.13 -43.22
N SER A 608 -20.22 -69.19 -42.30
CA SER A 608 -19.27 -68.60 -41.37
C SER A 608 -18.41 -69.61 -40.59
N LEU A 609 -17.16 -69.22 -40.34
CA LEU A 609 -16.45 -69.63 -39.13
C LEU A 609 -15.70 -68.41 -38.58
N GLU A 610 -16.29 -67.86 -37.53
CA GLU A 610 -15.72 -66.87 -36.63
C GLU A 610 -15.15 -67.59 -35.40
N VAL A 611 -14.53 -66.81 -34.52
CA VAL A 611 -14.18 -67.07 -33.11
C VAL A 611 -12.81 -67.78 -32.86
N PRO A 612 -12.15 -67.57 -31.71
CA PRO A 612 -11.32 -66.41 -31.35
C PRO A 612 -9.97 -66.83 -30.72
N VAL A 613 -9.11 -65.89 -30.33
CA VAL A 613 -8.07 -66.15 -29.32
C VAL A 613 -8.16 -65.11 -28.21
N ALA A 614 -8.51 -65.60 -27.01
CA ALA A 614 -8.47 -64.89 -25.73
C ALA A 614 -7.24 -65.40 -24.91
N PRO A 615 -6.83 -64.67 -23.86
CA PRO A 615 -5.46 -64.67 -23.34
C PRO A 615 -5.22 -65.67 -22.20
N GLY A 616 -3.95 -66.07 -22.02
CA GLY A 616 -3.49 -66.94 -20.95
C GLY A 616 -2.31 -66.34 -20.19
N THR A 617 -2.54 -66.17 -18.89
CA THR A 617 -1.71 -65.72 -17.77
C THR A 617 -0.58 -66.69 -17.37
N LEU A 618 0.35 -66.17 -16.54
CA LEU A 618 1.21 -66.77 -15.48
C LEU A 618 2.61 -66.13 -15.59
N GLN A 619 3.20 -65.47 -14.57
CA GLN A 619 3.13 -65.61 -13.11
C GLN A 619 3.02 -64.26 -12.40
#